data_AF-A0A4R0NK85-F1
#
_entry.id   AF-A0A4R0NK85-F1
#
_cell.length_a   1.000
_cell.length_b   1.000
_cell.length_c   1.000
_cell.angle_alpha   90.00
_cell.angle_beta   90.00
_cell.angle_gamma   90.00
#
_symmetry.space_group_name_H-M   'P 1'
#
loop_
_entity.id
_entity.type
_entity.pdbx_description
1 polymer ?
#
loop_
_entity_poly.entity_id
_entity_poly.type
_entity_poly.pdbx_seq_one_letter_code
_entity_poly.pdbx_strand_id
1 'polypeptide(L)'
;RALKQAVKRNIQRFPNDFMFQLTKEEWQQVITICDNLPKSAKFSPATPFVFTEQGVAMLSSILNSERAINVNIQVIRIFARLRNMVTDNTQIRLEIEKIKNKLENQDKNMEIVFQYLDELLALEEKPIPKRNRIGFKPDEL
;
A
#
# COMPACT_ATOMS: atom_id res chain seq x y z
N ARG A 1 -9.43 -27.89 -27.81
CA ARG A 1 -9.57 -29.23 -27.18
C ARG A 1 -8.55 -29.44 -26.06
N ALA A 2 -7.25 -29.18 -26.30
CA ALA A 2 -6.19 -29.34 -25.28
C ALA A 2 -6.40 -28.50 -23.99
N LEU A 3 -6.81 -27.23 -24.10
CA LEU A 3 -7.09 -26.36 -22.95
C LEU A 3 -8.13 -26.95 -21.98
N LYS A 4 -9.32 -27.32 -22.50
CA LYS A 4 -10.40 -27.91 -21.69
C LYS A 4 -9.94 -29.21 -21.00
N GLN A 5 -9.08 -29.99 -21.64
CA GLN A 5 -8.54 -31.23 -21.06
C GLN A 5 -7.51 -30.94 -19.95
N ALA A 6 -6.61 -29.99 -20.17
CA ALA A 6 -5.62 -29.56 -19.16
C ALA A 6 -6.31 -29.06 -17.89
N VAL A 7 -7.37 -28.27 -18.07
CA VAL A 7 -8.24 -27.78 -16.98
C VAL A 7 -8.90 -28.94 -16.24
N LYS A 8 -9.59 -29.83 -16.94
CA LYS A 8 -10.30 -30.96 -16.30
C LYS A 8 -9.37 -31.89 -15.52
N ARG A 9 -8.14 -32.09 -16.00
CA ARG A 9 -7.12 -32.87 -15.29
C ARG A 9 -6.62 -32.22 -14.00
N ASN A 10 -6.75 -30.90 -13.89
CA ASN A 10 -6.24 -30.09 -12.79
C ASN A 10 -7.37 -29.35 -12.06
N ILE A 11 -8.58 -29.91 -12.02
CA ILE A 11 -9.76 -29.21 -11.49
C ILE A 11 -9.59 -28.76 -10.03
N GLN A 12 -8.79 -29.47 -9.24
CA GLN A 12 -8.44 -29.11 -7.85
C GLN A 12 -7.71 -27.76 -7.74
N ARG A 13 -7.12 -27.26 -8.83
CA ARG A 13 -6.43 -25.96 -8.90
C ARG A 13 -7.38 -24.80 -9.26
N PHE A 14 -8.65 -25.10 -9.53
CA PHE A 14 -9.65 -24.14 -9.98
C PHE A 14 -10.86 -24.18 -9.04
N PRO A 15 -10.78 -23.50 -7.89
CA PRO A 15 -11.96 -23.24 -7.07
C PRO A 15 -12.98 -22.36 -7.82
N ASN A 16 -14.21 -22.29 -7.30
CA ASN A 16 -15.35 -21.63 -7.97
C ASN A 16 -15.12 -20.12 -8.24
N ASP A 17 -14.26 -19.47 -7.47
CA ASP A 17 -13.85 -18.07 -7.63
C ASP A 17 -12.76 -17.86 -8.69
N PHE A 18 -12.10 -18.94 -9.14
CA PHE A 18 -11.06 -18.87 -10.17
C PHE A 18 -11.62 -19.18 -11.55
N MET A 19 -12.64 -20.02 -11.60
CA MET A 19 -13.25 -20.45 -12.85
C MET A 19 -14.68 -20.93 -12.63
N PHE A 20 -15.52 -20.66 -13.63
CA PHE A 20 -16.83 -21.28 -13.77
C PHE A 20 -17.09 -21.63 -15.25
N GLN A 21 -18.12 -22.43 -15.50
CA GLN A 21 -18.55 -22.78 -16.85
C GLN A 21 -19.84 -22.03 -17.16
N LEU A 22 -19.92 -21.43 -18.36
CA LEU A 22 -21.15 -20.77 -18.79
C LEU A 22 -22.29 -21.78 -18.97
N THR A 23 -23.49 -21.34 -18.63
CA THR A 23 -24.74 -21.97 -19.03
C THR A 23 -24.93 -21.86 -20.55
N LYS A 24 -25.87 -22.64 -21.11
CA LYS A 24 -26.13 -22.59 -22.55
C LYS A 24 -26.73 -21.25 -22.96
N GLU A 25 -27.57 -20.72 -22.08
CA GLU A 25 -28.27 -19.45 -22.22
C GLU A 25 -27.26 -18.29 -22.23
N GLU A 26 -26.36 -18.22 -21.25
CA GLU A 26 -25.29 -17.21 -21.20
C GLU A 26 -24.35 -17.31 -22.41
N TRP A 27 -23.99 -18.52 -22.81
CA TRP A 27 -23.12 -18.71 -23.97
C TRP A 27 -23.78 -18.22 -25.27
N GLN A 28 -25.08 -18.47 -25.43
CA GLN A 28 -25.84 -18.00 -26.59
C GLN A 28 -25.91 -16.46 -26.62
N GLN A 29 -26.11 -15.82 -25.46
CA GLN A 29 -26.04 -14.36 -25.35
C GLN A 29 -24.66 -13.81 -25.75
N VAL A 30 -23.57 -14.43 -25.27
CA VAL A 30 -22.21 -14.04 -25.62
C VAL A 30 -21.94 -14.18 -27.12
N ILE A 31 -22.45 -15.24 -27.77
CA ILE A 31 -22.34 -15.40 -29.23
C ILE A 31 -23.05 -14.28 -29.98
N THR A 32 -24.22 -13.85 -29.49
CA THR A 32 -25.00 -12.76 -30.10
C THR A 32 -24.32 -11.40 -29.93
N ILE A 33 -23.68 -11.15 -28.79
CA ILE A 33 -23.02 -9.87 -28.50
C ILE A 33 -21.62 -9.78 -29.13
N CYS A 34 -20.88 -10.89 -29.18
CA CYS A 34 -19.50 -10.90 -29.67
C CYS A 34 -19.39 -11.42 -31.12
N ASP A 35 -19.28 -10.48 -32.06
CA ASP A 35 -19.11 -10.81 -33.47
C ASP A 35 -17.78 -11.49 -33.80
N ASN A 36 -16.71 -11.13 -33.09
CA ASN A 36 -15.35 -11.59 -33.38
C ASN A 36 -14.97 -12.95 -32.73
N LEU A 37 -15.94 -13.78 -32.36
CA LEU A 37 -15.65 -15.13 -31.86
C LEU A 37 -15.26 -16.06 -33.02
N PRO A 38 -14.26 -16.94 -32.82
CA PRO A 38 -13.90 -17.92 -33.83
C PRO A 38 -15.08 -18.85 -34.13
N LYS A 39 -15.32 -19.12 -35.42
CA LYS A 39 -16.44 -19.97 -35.89
C LYS A 39 -16.47 -21.33 -35.17
N SER A 40 -15.31 -21.91 -34.89
CA SER A 40 -15.17 -23.18 -34.17
C SER A 40 -15.66 -23.14 -32.72
N ALA A 41 -15.59 -21.98 -32.06
CA ALA A 41 -16.14 -21.79 -30.72
C ALA A 41 -17.65 -21.52 -30.78
N LYS A 42 -18.12 -20.65 -31.70
CA LYS A 42 -19.55 -20.30 -31.85
C LYS A 42 -20.46 -21.53 -32.01
N PHE A 43 -20.03 -22.50 -32.80
CA PHE A 43 -20.82 -23.72 -33.06
C PHE A 43 -20.41 -24.93 -32.21
N SER A 44 -19.61 -24.73 -31.16
CA SER A 44 -19.20 -25.82 -30.29
C SER A 44 -20.37 -26.27 -29.42
N PRO A 45 -20.69 -27.57 -29.32
CA PRO A 45 -21.75 -28.07 -28.44
C PRO A 45 -21.38 -27.95 -26.95
N ALA A 46 -20.11 -27.69 -26.63
CA ALA A 46 -19.62 -27.56 -25.26
C ALA A 46 -19.42 -26.09 -24.89
N THR A 47 -20.09 -25.63 -23.84
CA THR A 47 -19.92 -24.28 -23.31
C THR A 47 -18.48 -24.04 -22.81
N PRO A 48 -17.96 -22.81 -22.91
CA PRO A 48 -16.60 -22.49 -22.50
C PRO A 48 -16.47 -22.36 -20.97
N PHE A 49 -15.24 -22.56 -20.50
CA PHE A 49 -14.85 -22.15 -19.15
C PHE A 49 -14.45 -20.67 -19.18
N VAL A 50 -14.89 -19.93 -18.17
CA VAL A 50 -14.55 -18.54 -17.92
C VAL A 50 -13.59 -18.48 -16.74
N PHE A 51 -12.58 -17.64 -16.86
CA PHE A 51 -11.48 -17.54 -15.89
C PHE A 51 -11.39 -16.12 -15.38
N THR A 52 -11.23 -15.99 -14.07
CA THR A 52 -10.87 -14.71 -13.42
C THR A 52 -9.37 -14.46 -13.57
N GLU A 53 -8.89 -13.32 -13.07
CA GLU A 53 -7.45 -12.99 -13.09
C GLU A 53 -6.60 -14.06 -12.41
N GLN A 54 -7.07 -14.56 -11.27
CA GLN A 54 -6.43 -15.64 -10.52
C GLN A 54 -6.51 -16.96 -11.30
N GLY A 55 -7.64 -17.24 -11.96
CA GLY A 55 -7.81 -18.37 -12.86
C GLY A 55 -6.85 -18.33 -14.07
N VAL A 56 -6.62 -17.16 -14.65
CA VAL A 56 -5.66 -16.97 -15.75
C VAL A 56 -4.23 -17.20 -15.28
N ALA A 57 -3.87 -16.72 -14.09
CA ALA A 57 -2.57 -17.03 -13.48
C ALA A 57 -2.39 -18.55 -13.30
N MET A 58 -3.40 -19.25 -12.74
CA MET A 58 -3.35 -20.71 -12.59
C MET A 58 -3.27 -21.45 -13.93
N LEU A 59 -4.05 -21.02 -14.93
CA LEU A 59 -3.96 -21.56 -16.30
C LEU A 59 -2.55 -21.45 -16.87
N SER A 60 -1.91 -20.29 -16.72
CA SER A 60 -0.56 -20.05 -17.24
C SER A 60 0.49 -20.99 -16.63
N SER A 61 0.23 -21.52 -15.42
CA SER A 61 1.11 -22.48 -14.73
C SER A 61 0.95 -23.94 -15.18
N ILE A 62 -0.19 -24.29 -15.80
CA ILE A 62 -0.54 -25.67 -16.17
C ILE A 62 -0.34 -25.91 -17.68
N LEU A 63 -0.35 -24.85 -18.47
CA LEU A 63 -0.19 -24.92 -19.93
C LEU A 63 1.29 -24.85 -20.33
N ASN A 64 1.68 -25.72 -21.27
CA ASN A 64 3.06 -25.82 -21.77
C ASN A 64 3.33 -24.99 -23.03
N SER A 65 2.46 -24.03 -23.40
CA SER A 65 2.72 -23.17 -24.55
C SER A 65 3.70 -22.06 -24.19
N GLU A 66 4.54 -21.65 -25.15
CA GLU A 66 5.48 -20.54 -24.95
C GLU A 66 4.79 -19.28 -24.43
N ARG A 67 3.61 -18.97 -24.99
CA ARG A 67 2.76 -17.86 -24.51
C ARG A 67 2.36 -18.03 -23.04
N ALA A 68 1.96 -19.23 -22.60
CA ALA A 68 1.58 -19.46 -21.21
C ALA A 68 2.78 -19.33 -20.26
N ILE A 69 3.94 -19.86 -20.65
CA ILE A 69 5.19 -19.74 -19.89
C ILE A 69 5.56 -18.27 -19.69
N ASN A 70 5.54 -17.47 -20.78
CA ASN A 70 5.85 -16.04 -20.73
C ASN A 70 4.85 -15.25 -19.87
N VAL A 71 3.56 -15.60 -19.91
CA VAL A 71 2.55 -14.98 -19.05
C VAL A 71 2.81 -15.31 -17.58
N ASN A 72 3.08 -16.58 -17.25
CA ASN A 72 3.34 -16.99 -15.87
C ASN A 72 4.55 -16.25 -15.28
N ILE A 73 5.66 -16.18 -16.03
CA ILE A 73 6.86 -15.44 -15.62
C ILE A 73 6.54 -13.96 -15.36
N GLN A 74 5.77 -13.32 -16.25
CA GLN A 74 5.39 -11.92 -16.08
C GLN A 74 4.50 -11.71 -14.86
N VAL A 75 3.52 -12.57 -14.64
CA VAL A 75 2.63 -12.53 -13.48
C VAL A 75 3.45 -12.61 -12.19
N ILE A 76 4.37 -13.58 -12.08
CA ILE A 76 5.25 -13.74 -10.91
C ILE A 76 6.12 -12.49 -10.69
N ARG A 77 6.73 -11.94 -11.75
CA ARG A 77 7.56 -10.71 -11.65
C ARG A 77 6.76 -9.51 -11.17
N ILE A 78 5.55 -9.33 -11.70
CA ILE A 78 4.66 -8.22 -11.29
C ILE A 78 4.30 -8.38 -9.82
N PHE A 79 3.92 -9.58 -9.37
CA PHE A 79 3.61 -9.83 -7.96
C PHE A 79 4.80 -9.55 -7.03
N ALA A 80 6.02 -9.96 -7.41
CA ALA A 80 7.23 -9.66 -6.64
C ALA A 80 7.46 -8.14 -6.54
N ARG A 81 7.31 -7.41 -7.65
CA ARG A 81 7.46 -5.95 -7.67
C ARG A 81 6.41 -5.24 -6.83
N LEU A 82 5.15 -5.66 -6.93
CA LEU A 82 4.05 -5.12 -6.12
C LEU A 82 4.30 -5.34 -4.63
N ARG A 83 4.76 -6.54 -4.24
CA ARG A 83 5.11 -6.84 -2.85
C ARG A 83 6.23 -5.94 -2.33
N ASN A 84 7.28 -5.71 -3.13
CA ASN A 84 8.37 -4.81 -2.77
C ASN A 84 7.85 -3.37 -2.58
N MET A 85 7.05 -2.87 -3.53
CA MET A 85 6.47 -1.52 -3.45
C MET A 85 5.60 -1.31 -2.20
N VAL A 86 4.79 -2.30 -1.81
CA VAL A 86 4.01 -2.25 -0.57
C VAL A 86 4.92 -2.22 0.66
N THR A 87 6.03 -2.98 0.63
CA THR A 87 7.01 -3.00 1.73
C THR A 87 7.73 -1.66 1.83
N ASP A 88 8.18 -1.07 0.73
CA ASP A 88 8.87 0.23 0.69
C ASP A 88 7.98 1.35 1.26
N ASN A 89 6.68 1.34 0.95
CA ASN A 89 5.73 2.32 1.49
C ASN A 89 5.61 2.25 3.02
N THR A 90 5.77 1.06 3.62
CA THR A 90 5.75 0.93 5.09
C THR A 90 6.98 1.58 5.72
N GLN A 91 8.15 1.42 5.10
CA GLN A 91 9.38 2.04 5.56
C GLN A 91 9.32 3.57 5.44
N ILE A 92 8.83 4.08 4.30
CA ILE A 92 8.62 5.52 4.09
C ILE A 92 7.65 6.08 5.14
N ARG A 93 6.54 5.37 5.43
CA ARG A 93 5.59 5.79 6.47
C ARG A 93 6.25 5.90 7.85
N LEU A 94 7.08 4.93 8.22
CA LEU A 94 7.81 4.94 9.49
C LEU A 94 8.81 6.09 9.57
N GLU A 95 9.50 6.41 8.48
CA GLU A 95 10.41 7.56 8.43
C GLU A 95 9.66 8.89 8.57
N ILE A 96 8.51 9.04 7.91
CA ILE A 96 7.64 10.22 8.06
C ILE A 96 7.18 10.38 9.52
N GLU A 97 6.78 9.28 10.16
CA GLU A 97 6.35 9.29 11.56
C GLU A 97 7.48 9.70 12.52
N LYS A 98 8.71 9.22 12.28
CA LYS A 98 9.90 9.66 13.02
C LYS A 98 10.18 11.16 12.86
N ILE A 99 10.07 11.69 11.63
CA ILE A 99 10.27 13.11 11.37
C ILE A 99 9.21 13.95 12.10
N LYS A 100 7.93 13.56 12.04
CA LYS A 100 6.84 14.24 12.75
C LYS A 100 7.10 14.29 14.27
N ASN A 101 7.44 13.16 14.87
CA ASN A 101 7.74 13.10 16.31
C ASN A 101 8.95 13.97 16.69
N LYS A 102 9.97 14.04 15.83
CA LYS A 102 11.13 14.90 16.07
C LYS A 102 10.75 16.38 16.03
N LEU A 103 9.92 16.78 15.06
CA LEU A 103 9.42 18.16 14.95
C LEU A 103 8.57 18.56 16.16
N GLU A 104 7.61 17.72 16.58
CA GLU A 104 6.79 18.00 17.77
C GLU A 104 7.64 18.19 19.04
N ASN A 105 8.71 17.40 19.19
CA ASN A 105 9.63 17.56 20.32
C ASN A 105 10.46 18.84 20.20
N GLN A 106 10.85 19.26 19.00
CA GLN A 106 11.54 20.53 18.80
C GLN A 106 10.63 21.71 19.13
N ASP A 107 9.36 21.67 18.74
CA ASP A 107 8.39 22.74 19.05
C ASP A 107 8.21 22.91 20.56
N LYS A 108 8.06 21.80 21.31
CA LYS A 108 8.03 21.81 22.78
C LYS A 108 9.30 22.41 23.40
N ASN A 109 10.47 22.06 22.85
CA ASN A 109 11.73 22.60 23.34
C ASN A 109 11.84 24.11 23.09
N MET A 110 11.33 24.60 21.96
CA MET A 110 11.30 26.04 21.67
C MET A 110 10.37 26.78 22.63
N GLU A 111 9.19 26.22 22.92
CA GLU A 111 8.26 26.78 23.90
C GLU A 111 8.91 26.96 25.27
N ILE A 112 9.67 25.94 25.72
CA ILE A 112 10.46 26.01 26.97
C ILE A 112 11.54 27.10 26.90
N VAL A 113 12.26 27.23 25.79
CA VAL A 113 13.30 28.27 25.63
C VAL A 113 12.69 29.67 25.71
N PHE A 114 11.55 29.91 25.06
CA PHE A 114 10.85 31.18 25.14
C PHE A 114 10.36 31.48 26.56
N GLN A 115 9.83 30.48 27.26
CA GLN A 115 9.43 30.62 28.67
C GLN A 115 10.62 31.06 29.55
N TYR A 116 11.81 30.47 29.36
CA TYR A 116 13.01 30.88 30.10
C TYR A 116 13.50 32.28 29.71
N LEU A 117 13.39 32.67 28.44
CA LEU A 117 13.74 34.03 28.01
C LEU A 117 12.83 35.08 28.67
N ASP A 118 11.51 34.81 28.72
CA ASP A 118 10.54 35.69 29.39
C ASP A 118 10.83 35.81 30.90
N GLU A 119 11.17 34.69 31.57
CA GLU A 119 11.58 34.69 32.98
C GLU A 119 12.85 35.53 33.21
N LEU A 120 13.84 35.44 32.32
CA LEU A 120 15.08 36.21 32.42
C LEU A 120 14.84 37.71 32.20
N LEU A 121 14.02 38.09 31.23
CA LEU A 121 13.63 39.49 31.00
C LEU A 121 12.90 40.06 32.22
N ALA A 122 11.98 39.29 32.82
CA ALA A 122 11.28 39.70 34.04
C ALA A 122 12.18 39.82 35.28
N LEU A 123 13.36 39.19 35.28
CA LEU A 123 14.35 39.33 36.35
C LEU A 123 15.17 40.63 36.24
N GLU A 124 15.44 41.11 35.03
CA GLU A 124 16.14 42.40 34.82
C GLU A 124 15.30 43.61 35.24
N GLU A 125 13.96 43.51 35.20
CA GLU A 125 13.05 44.59 35.61
C GLU A 125 12.87 44.73 37.13
N LYS A 126 13.39 43.79 37.93
CA LYS A 126 13.28 43.89 39.40
C LYS A 126 14.20 45.02 39.88
N PRO A 127 13.66 46.05 40.56
CA PRO A 127 14.49 47.15 41.04
C PRO A 127 15.56 46.59 41.97
N ILE A 128 16.83 46.84 41.65
CA ILE A 128 17.96 46.45 42.48
C ILE A 128 17.66 46.95 43.90
N PRO A 129 17.50 46.06 44.89
CA PRO A 129 17.13 46.49 46.23
C PRO A 129 18.20 47.48 46.70
N LYS A 130 17.77 48.65 47.20
CA LYS A 130 18.68 49.69 47.71
C LYS A 130 19.67 49.02 48.67
N ARG A 131 20.93 48.92 48.26
CA ARG A 131 21.96 48.29 49.08
C ARG A 131 22.06 49.05 50.39
N ASN A 132 21.97 48.34 51.51
CA ASN A 132 22.31 48.93 52.81
C ASN A 132 23.74 49.44 52.73
N ARG A 133 23.95 50.75 52.92
CA ARG A 133 25.30 51.33 53.02
C ARG A 133 26.04 50.63 54.15
N ILE A 134 27.16 49.99 53.81
CA ILE A 134 28.07 49.38 54.77
C ILE A 134 29.19 50.39 55.00
N GLY A 135 29.28 50.94 56.21
CA GLY A 135 30.22 52.00 56.58
C GLY A 135 29.71 52.85 57.73
N PHE A 136 30.59 53.70 58.29
CA PHE A 136 30.27 54.58 59.41
C PHE A 136 29.14 55.56 59.04
N LYS A 137 28.03 55.48 59.77
CA LYS A 137 26.95 56.46 59.71
C LYS A 137 27.20 57.44 60.86
N PRO A 138 27.61 58.69 60.61
CA PRO A 138 27.65 59.68 61.67
C PRO A 138 26.22 59.90 62.17
N ASP A 139 26.02 59.77 63.48
CA ASP A 139 24.72 60.04 64.11
C ASP A 139 24.29 61.48 63.79
N GLU A 140 23.07 61.63 63.31
CA GLU A 140 22.43 62.93 63.07
C GLU A 140 22.17 63.60 64.43
N LEU A 141 22.69 64.82 64.61
CA LEU A 141 22.30 65.75 65.69
C LEU A 141 20.97 66.43 65.36
#